data_AF-A0A963LUU0-F1
#
_entry.id   AF-A0A963LUU0-F1
#
_cell.length_a   1.000
_cell.length_b   1.000
_cell.length_c   1.000
_cell.angle_alpha   90.00
_cell.angle_beta   90.00
_cell.angle_gamma   90.00
#
_symmetry.space_group_name_H-M   'P 1'
#
loop_
_entity.id
_entity.type
_entity.pdbx_description
1 polymer ?
#
loop_
_entity_poly.entity_id
_entity_poly.type
_entity_poly.pdbx_seq_one_letter_code
_entity_poly.pdbx_strand_id
1 'polypeptide(L)' 'LDPQQFWQVHRSHVVRARSIATVSRDEAGKLWLALRDRPERIAVSRLYAHRFKAM' A
#
# COMPACT_ATOMS: atom_id res chain seq x y z
N LEU A 1 11.82 0.11 -11.92
CA LEU A 1 11.48 -0.93 -10.93
C LEU A 1 10.54 -1.92 -11.60
N ASP A 2 10.67 -3.22 -11.32
CA ASP A 2 9.73 -4.21 -11.85
C ASP A 2 8.29 -3.92 -11.33
N PRO A 3 7.34 -3.55 -12.20
CA PRO A 3 5.98 -3.21 -11.79
C PRO A 3 5.18 -4.35 -11.17
N GLN A 4 5.61 -5.60 -11.37
CA GLN A 4 5.00 -6.78 -10.75
C GLN A 4 5.42 -6.89 -9.28
N GLN A 5 6.67 -6.53 -8.97
CA GLN A 5 7.23 -6.60 -7.62
C GLN A 5 7.10 -5.30 -6.82
N PHE A 6 7.00 -4.16 -7.52
CA PHE A 6 6.94 -2.82 -6.92
C PHE A 6 5.68 -2.11 -7.35
N TRP A 7 4.82 -1.80 -6.39
CA TRP A 7 3.54 -1.19 -6.64
C TRP A 7 3.58 0.28 -6.25
N GLN A 8 3.14 1.14 -7.17
CA GLN A 8 2.83 2.51 -6.83
C GLN A 8 1.55 2.53 -5.99
N VAL A 9 1.62 3.20 -4.84
CA VAL A 9 0.52 3.26 -3.86
C VAL A 9 0.09 4.70 -3.57
N HIS A 10 0.97 5.66 -3.88
CA HIS A 10 0.70 7.08 -3.87
C HIS A 10 1.52 7.73 -5.00
N ARG A 11 1.18 8.95 -5.45
CA ARG A 11 1.94 9.64 -6.51
C ARG A 11 3.44 9.77 -6.21
N SER A 12 3.80 9.78 -4.92
CA SER A 12 5.17 9.92 -4.41
C SER A 12 5.71 8.66 -3.72
N HIS A 13 4.97 7.54 -3.72
CA HIS A 13 5.39 6.31 -3.03
C HIS A 13 5.24 5.08 -3.91
N VAL A 14 6.32 4.31 -3.98
CA VAL A 14 6.37 2.96 -4.55
C VAL A 14 6.86 2.01 -3.46
N VAL A 15 6.14 0.93 -3.23
CA VAL A 15 6.48 -0.08 -2.21
C VAL A 15 6.75 -1.42 -2.88
N ARG A 16 7.64 -2.22 -2.30
CA ARG A 16 7.80 -3.61 -2.71
C ARG A 16 6.60 -4.41 -2.21
N ALA A 17 5.83 -5.01 -3.11
CA ALA A 17 4.58 -5.71 -2.81
C ALA A 17 4.77 -6.78 -1.74
N ARG A 18 5.82 -7.60 -1.88
CA ARG A 18 6.10 -8.65 -0.89
C ARG A 18 6.29 -8.08 0.50
N SER A 19 6.84 -6.87 0.69
CA SER A 19 7.18 -6.28 1.99
C SER A 19 5.97 -5.74 2.77
N ILE A 20 4.79 -5.71 2.16
CA ILE A 20 3.54 -5.32 2.83
C ILE A 20 3.21 -6.38 3.88
N ALA A 21 3.03 -5.94 5.13
CA ALA A 21 2.63 -6.79 6.24
C ALA A 21 1.10 -6.87 6.32
N THR A 22 0.44 -5.71 6.34
CA THR A 22 -1.02 -5.61 6.42
C THR A 22 -1.53 -4.42 5.61
N VAL A 23 -2.78 -4.54 5.18
CA VAL A 23 -3.57 -3.45 4.61
C VAL A 23 -4.74 -3.23 5.56
N SER A 24 -4.96 -1.99 5.97
CA SER A 24 -6.04 -1.62 6.89
C SER A 24 -6.86 -0.48 6.29
N ARG A 25 -8.17 -0.50 6.52
CA ARG A 25 -9.08 0.60 6.20
C ARG A 25 -9.41 1.35 7.49
N ASP A 26 -9.31 2.67 7.49
CA ASP A 26 -9.80 3.49 8.60
C ASP A 26 -11.29 3.82 8.47
N GLU A 27 -11.84 4.50 9.48
CA GLU A 27 -13.25 4.88 9.54
C GLU A 27 -13.67 5.82 8.39
N ALA A 28 -12.74 6.61 7.86
CA ALA A 28 -12.96 7.48 6.70
C ALA A 28 -12.86 6.71 5.36
N GLY A 29 -12.63 5.40 5.41
CA GLY A 29 -12.51 4.54 4.24
C GLY A 29 -11.16 4.61 3.54
N LYS A 30 -10.16 5.30 4.11
CA LYS A 30 -8.81 5.40 3.55
C LYS A 30 -8.03 4.12 3.86
N LEU A 31 -7.27 3.67 2.87
CA LEU A 31 -6.41 2.51 2.99
C LEU A 31 -5.01 2.92 3.46
N TRP A 32 -4.45 2.12 4.35
CA TRP A 32 -3.12 2.28 4.92
C TRP A 32 -2.35 0.96 4.85
N LEU A 33 -1.08 1.05 4.49
CA LEU A 33 -0.15 -0.07 4.48
C LEU A 33 0.74 -0.01 5.72
N ALA A 34 0.90 -1.15 6.38
CA ALA A 34 2.04 -1.39 7.26
C ALA A 34 3.04 -2.28 6.52
N LEU A 35 4.33 -1.96 6.62
CA LEU A 35 5.40 -2.80 6.07
C LEU A 35 6.05 -3.61 7.20
N ARG A 36 6.63 -4.76 6.88
CA ARG A 36 7.18 -5.67 7.91
C ARG A 36 8.31 -5.07 8.73
N ASP A 37 9.25 -4.40 8.07
CA ASP A 37 10.50 -3.97 8.70
C ASP A 37 10.55 -2.43 8.86
N ARG A 38 9.39 -1.78 8.89
CA ARG A 38 9.28 -0.31 8.99
C ARG A 38 8.14 0.12 9.91
N PRO A 39 8.38 1.06 10.82
CA PRO A 39 7.34 1.56 11.73
C PRO A 39 6.32 2.47 11.03
N GLU A 40 6.65 3.06 9.88
CA GLU A 40 5.80 4.02 9.21
C GLU A 40 4.61 3.36 8.50
N ARG A 41 3.43 3.98 8.63
CA ARG A 41 2.24 3.63 7.84
C ARG A 41 2.18 4.48 6.58
N ILE A 42 1.94 3.84 5.45
CA ILE A 42 1.88 4.51 4.14
C ILE A 42 0.43 4.61 3.69
N ALA A 43 -0.04 5.82 3.43
CA ALA A 43 -1.36 6.06 2.86
C ALA A 43 -1.43 5.56 1.41
N VAL A 44 -2.48 4.83 1.07
CA VAL A 44 -2.79 4.44 -0.31
C VAL A 44 -3.75 5.46 -0.92
N SER A 45 -3.39 6.00 -2.07
CA SER A 45 -4.29 6.86 -2.86
C SER A 45 -5.41 6.04 -3.48
N ARG A 46 -6.61 6.65 -3.60
CA ARG A 46 -7.80 6.04 -4.21
C ARG A 46 -7.53 5.47 -5.61
N LEU A 47 -6.63 6.10 -6.38
CA LEU A 47 -6.24 5.64 -7.72
C LEU A 47 -5.66 4.21 -7.70
N TYR A 48 -4.88 3.86 -6.68
CA TYR A 48 -4.19 2.58 -6.57
C TYR A 48 -4.90 1.58 -5.65
N ALA A 49 -5.97 1.99 -4.97
CA ALA A 49 -6.72 1.17 -4.01
C ALA A 49 -7.25 -0.15 -4.61
N HIS A 50 -7.50 -0.19 -5.92
CA HIS A 50 -7.97 -1.38 -6.62
C HIS A 50 -7.01 -2.57 -6.50
N ARG A 51 -5.71 -2.33 -6.30
CA ARG A 51 -4.69 -3.38 -6.14
C ARG A 51 -4.86 -4.18 -4.85
N PHE A 52 -5.63 -3.66 -3.88
CA PHE A 52 -5.78 -4.23 -2.55
C PHE A 52 -7.19 -4.78 -2.28
N LYS A 53 -8.04 -4.90 -3.30
CA LYS A 53 -9.43 -5.39 -3.14
C LYS A 53 -9.53 -6.89 -2.84
N ALA A 54 -8.47 -7.65 -3.12
CA ALA A 54 -8.41 -9.11 -2.94
C ALA A 54 -7.56 -9.54 -1.72
N MET A 55 -7.08 -8.57 -0.93
CA MET A 55 -6.40 -8.81 0.36
C MET A 55 -7.37 -8.54 1.50
#